data_AF-A0A2H5V9Z7-F1
#
_entry.id   AF-A0A2H5V9Z7-F1
#
_cell.length_a   1.000
_cell.length_b   1.000
_cell.length_c   1.000
_cell.angle_alpha   90.00
_cell.angle_beta   90.00
_cell.angle_gamma   90.00
#
_symmetry.space_group_name_H-M   'P 1'
#
loop_
_entity.id
_entity.type
_entity.pdbx_description
1 polymer ?
#
loop_
_entity_poly.entity_id
_entity_poly.type
_entity_poly.pdbx_seq_one_letter_code
_entity_poly.pdbx_strand_id
1 'polypeptide(L)'
;MDVKVSSKMSKSKPHTSIFIHDDEHVIREKMRRAWCPESIDGNPVLEIARYIIFHEFKEFIVDRPAKYGGSITFASYKELEEAYASKRLHALDLKNAVALYLNKIVEPVREYFKNRKEIMEVLAKQQ
;
A
#
# COMPACT_ATOMS: atom_id res chain seq x y z
N MET A 1 -8.24 -1.24 25.78
CA MET A 1 -8.85 -1.23 24.44
C MET A 1 -7.82 -1.79 23.48
N ASP A 2 -8.09 -2.98 22.95
CA ASP A 2 -7.15 -3.79 22.18
C ASP A 2 -6.68 -3.10 20.89
N VAL A 3 -5.40 -2.71 20.86
CA VAL A 3 -4.73 -2.12 19.69
C VAL A 3 -4.91 -3.00 18.44
N LYS A 4 -4.93 -4.33 18.62
CA LYS A 4 -5.16 -5.34 17.57
C LYS A 4 -6.55 -5.29 16.93
N VAL A 5 -7.58 -4.85 17.67
CA VAL A 5 -8.95 -4.75 17.12
C VAL A 5 -9.13 -3.45 16.35
N SER A 6 -8.48 -2.36 16.80
CA SER A 6 -8.52 -1.08 16.08
C SER A 6 -7.64 -1.03 14.83
N SER A 7 -6.62 -1.89 14.72
CA SER A 7 -5.73 -2.01 13.55
C SER A 7 -6.31 -2.90 12.44
N LYS A 8 -7.41 -3.62 12.68
CA LYS A 8 -8.07 -4.44 11.67
C LYS A 8 -8.74 -3.55 10.63
N MET A 9 -8.40 -3.74 9.36
CA MET A 9 -9.13 -3.13 8.25
C MET A 9 -10.61 -3.54 8.33
N SER A 10 -11.48 -2.56 8.51
CA SER A 10 -12.93 -2.74 8.63
C SER A 10 -13.65 -1.78 7.70
N LYS A 11 -14.72 -2.25 7.05
CA LYS A 11 -15.58 -1.43 6.19
C LYS A 11 -16.16 -0.21 6.92
N SER A 12 -16.35 -0.32 8.24
CA SER A 12 -16.83 0.78 9.10
C SER A 12 -15.86 1.95 9.25
N LYS A 13 -14.60 1.83 8.79
CA LYS A 13 -13.62 2.92 8.75
C LYS A 13 -13.06 3.06 7.31
N PRO A 14 -13.78 3.76 6.41
CA PRO A 14 -13.41 3.85 4.99
C PRO A 14 -12.05 4.53 4.76
N HIS A 15 -11.59 5.38 5.68
CA HIS A 15 -10.29 6.04 5.60
C HIS A 15 -9.10 5.14 5.96
N THR A 16 -9.30 4.01 6.63
CA THR A 16 -8.23 3.08 7.06
C THR A 16 -8.12 1.85 6.18
N SER A 17 -8.97 1.74 5.15
CA SER A 17 -9.05 0.56 4.27
C SER A 17 -8.89 1.00 2.81
N ILE A 18 -8.06 0.27 2.07
CA ILE A 18 -7.91 0.45 0.61
C ILE A 18 -8.91 -0.46 -0.08
N PHE A 19 -9.77 0.12 -0.92
CA PHE A 19 -10.74 -0.62 -1.69
C PHE A 19 -10.23 -0.89 -3.11
N ILE A 20 -10.71 -1.98 -3.72
CA ILE A 20 -10.35 -2.40 -5.08
C ILE A 20 -10.88 -1.47 -6.18
N HIS A 21 -11.72 -0.51 -5.83
CA HIS A 21 -12.29 0.47 -6.75
C HIS A 21 -11.89 1.91 -6.39
N ASP A 22 -10.95 2.08 -5.44
CA ASP A 22 -10.44 3.42 -5.11
C ASP A 22 -9.66 4.00 -6.28
N ASP A 23 -9.82 5.30 -6.52
CA ASP A 23 -9.02 6.05 -7.49
C ASP A 23 -7.55 6.15 -7.08
N GLU A 24 -6.69 6.44 -8.05
CA GLU A 24 -5.24 6.45 -7.85
C GLU A 24 -4.82 7.45 -6.77
N HIS A 25 -5.44 8.63 -6.84
CA HIS A 25 -5.26 9.69 -5.86
C HIS A 25 -5.70 9.26 -4.46
N VAL A 26 -6.83 8.56 -4.34
CA VAL A 26 -7.39 8.10 -3.07
C VAL A 26 -6.47 7.07 -2.42
N ILE A 27 -5.96 6.09 -3.19
CA ILE A 27 -5.00 5.10 -2.69
C ILE A 27 -3.73 5.80 -2.17
N ARG A 28 -3.22 6.78 -2.93
CA ARG A 28 -2.04 7.55 -2.53
C ARG A 28 -2.27 8.35 -1.25
N GLU A 29 -3.42 9.01 -1.10
CA GLU A 29 -3.76 9.74 0.11
C GLU A 29 -3.93 8.84 1.32
N LYS A 30 -4.63 7.71 1.16
CA LYS A 30 -4.80 6.71 2.23
C LYS A 30 -3.44 6.16 2.67
N MET A 31 -2.57 5.82 1.73
CA MET A 31 -1.22 5.32 2.05
C MET A 31 -0.35 6.39 2.71
N ARG A 32 -0.44 7.65 2.28
CA ARG A 32 0.26 8.77 2.92
C ARG A 32 -0.14 8.91 4.39
N ARG A 33 -1.43 8.78 4.70
CA ARG A 33 -2.00 8.82 6.06
C ARG A 33 -1.80 7.54 6.87
N ALA A 34 -1.45 6.42 6.22
CA ALA A 34 -1.26 5.14 6.89
C ALA A 34 -0.21 5.25 8.02
N TRP A 35 -0.42 4.53 9.10
CA TRP A 35 0.55 4.47 10.18
C TRP A 35 1.77 3.68 9.71
N CYS A 36 2.96 4.25 9.85
CA CYS A 36 4.22 3.61 9.43
C CYS A 36 5.30 4.04 10.43
N PRO A 37 5.37 3.39 11.60
CA PRO A 37 6.40 3.66 12.59
C PRO A 37 7.77 3.16 12.10
N GLU A 38 8.86 3.65 12.68
CA GLU A 38 10.21 3.13 12.40
C GLU A 38 10.37 1.65 12.79
N SER A 39 9.50 1.15 13.66
CA SER A 39 9.45 -0.25 14.05
C SER A 39 8.86 -1.13 12.93
N ILE A 40 9.39 -2.34 12.81
CA ILE A 40 8.91 -3.37 11.87
C ILE A 40 7.62 -4.01 12.39
N ASP A 41 7.57 -4.29 13.69
CA ASP A 41 6.47 -5.03 14.31
C ASP A 41 5.15 -4.23 14.28
N GLY A 42 4.12 -4.85 13.74
CA GLY A 42 2.79 -4.26 13.56
C GLY A 42 2.72 -3.13 12.54
N ASN A 43 3.72 -2.94 11.67
CA ASN A 43 3.68 -1.89 10.64
C ASN A 43 2.79 -2.31 9.45
N PRO A 44 1.61 -1.69 9.27
CA PRO A 44 0.65 -2.11 8.24
C PRO A 44 1.18 -1.90 6.82
N VAL A 45 2.09 -0.95 6.61
CA VAL A 45 2.68 -0.70 5.29
C VAL A 45 3.63 -1.82 4.89
N LEU A 46 4.41 -2.33 5.85
CA LEU A 46 5.29 -3.48 5.62
C LEU A 46 4.48 -4.77 5.43
N GLU A 47 3.38 -4.95 6.18
CA GLU A 47 2.47 -6.08 5.98
C GLU A 47 1.86 -6.09 4.57
N ILE A 48 1.40 -4.93 4.09
CA ILE A 48 0.90 -4.79 2.70
C ILE A 48 2.00 -5.16 1.71
N ALA A 49 3.23 -4.67 1.90
CA ALA A 49 4.34 -5.03 1.03
C ALA A 49 4.59 -6.54 1.03
N ARG A 50 4.64 -7.16 2.22
CA ARG A 50 4.89 -8.60 2.40
C ARG A 50 3.83 -9.48 1.75
N TYR A 51 2.56 -9.22 2.04
CA TYR A 51 1.48 -10.15 1.71
C TYR A 51 0.83 -9.86 0.36
N ILE A 52 0.90 -8.61 -0.13
CA ILE A 52 0.25 -8.21 -1.38
C ILE A 52 1.31 -7.99 -2.46
N ILE A 53 2.29 -7.11 -2.22
CA ILE A 53 3.23 -6.70 -3.28
C ILE A 53 4.20 -7.82 -3.63
N PHE A 54 4.87 -8.42 -2.64
CA PHE A 54 5.80 -9.54 -2.90
C PHE A 54 5.10 -10.85 -3.30
N HIS A 55 3.77 -10.93 -3.16
CA HIS A 55 3.00 -12.03 -3.70
C HIS A 55 2.78 -11.86 -5.21
N GLU A 56 2.47 -10.65 -5.66
CA GLU A 56 2.17 -10.37 -7.06
C GLU A 56 3.44 -10.08 -7.89
N PHE A 57 4.43 -9.42 -7.30
CA PHE A 57 5.65 -8.98 -7.97
C PHE A 57 6.89 -9.68 -7.39
N LYS A 58 7.80 -10.08 -8.28
CA LYS A 58 9.09 -10.66 -7.89
C LYS A 58 10.07 -9.64 -7.31
N GLU A 59 9.93 -8.38 -7.74
CA GLU A 59 10.83 -7.29 -7.35
C GLU A 59 10.03 -6.06 -6.93
N PHE A 60 10.50 -5.42 -5.86
CA PHE A 60 9.94 -4.18 -5.35
C PHE A 60 10.96 -3.05 -5.51
N ILE A 61 10.62 -2.07 -6.34
CA ILE A 61 11.50 -0.95 -6.68
C ILE A 61 10.99 0.30 -5.97
N VAL A 62 11.85 0.90 -5.16
CA VAL A 62 11.62 2.20 -4.53
C VAL A 62 12.42 3.23 -5.31
N ASP A 63 11.72 3.95 -6.20
CA ASP A 63 12.33 5.06 -6.93
C ASP A 63 12.40 6.30 -6.03
N ARG A 64 13.62 6.79 -5.81
CA ARG A 64 13.90 8.00 -5.04
C ARG A 64 15.05 8.77 -5.68
N PRO A 65 15.05 10.11 -5.61
CA PRO A 65 16.10 10.92 -6.21
C PRO A 65 17.50 10.52 -5.71
N ALA A 66 18.52 10.64 -6.58
CA ALA A 66 19.91 10.32 -6.22
C ALA A 66 20.40 11.04 -4.95
N LYS A 67 19.88 12.24 -4.68
CA LYS A 67 20.15 13.03 -3.46
C LYS A 67 19.73 12.33 -2.16
N TYR A 68 18.81 11.38 -2.22
CA TYR A 68 18.28 10.62 -1.08
C TYR A 68 18.72 9.15 -1.10
N GLY A 69 19.78 8.82 -1.85
CA GLY A 69 20.35 7.48 -1.90
C GLY A 69 19.90 6.62 -3.08
N GLY A 70 19.26 7.22 -4.10
CA GLY A 70 18.98 6.60 -5.41
C GLY A 70 17.94 5.47 -5.38
N SER A 71 17.48 5.06 -6.56
CA SER A 71 16.53 3.94 -6.69
C SER A 71 17.09 2.67 -6.07
N ILE A 72 16.30 2.01 -5.22
CA ILE A 72 16.65 0.71 -4.62
C ILE A 72 15.68 -0.35 -5.13
N THR A 73 16.22 -1.49 -5.55
CA THR A 73 15.42 -2.68 -5.88
C THR A 73 15.59 -3.71 -4.77
N PHE A 74 14.48 -4.29 -4.34
CA PHE A 74 14.43 -5.37 -3.35
C PHE A 74 13.90 -6.64 -4.03
N ALA A 75 14.67 -7.72 -4.00
CA ALA A 75 14.26 -9.00 -4.59
C ALA A 75 13.43 -9.86 -3.62
N SER A 76 13.43 -9.51 -2.33
CA SER A 76 12.68 -10.23 -1.30
C SER A 76 12.16 -9.30 -0.20
N TYR A 77 11.07 -9.71 0.46
CA TYR A 77 10.56 -8.98 1.62
C TYR A 77 11.61 -8.86 2.74
N LYS A 78 12.45 -9.88 2.91
CA LYS A 78 13.51 -9.87 3.93
C LYS A 78 14.50 -8.73 3.70
N GLU A 79 14.92 -8.49 2.45
CA GLU A 79 15.81 -7.37 2.12
C GLU A 79 15.14 -6.01 2.39
N LEU A 80 13.84 -5.90 2.08
CA LEU A 80 13.06 -4.69 2.38
C LEU A 80 13.00 -4.44 3.89
N GLU A 81 12.66 -5.47 4.66
CA GLU A 81 12.56 -5.43 6.13
C GLU A 81 13.90 -5.02 6.76
N GLU A 82 15.00 -5.62 6.33
CA GLU A 82 16.35 -5.28 6.80
C GLU A 82 16.74 -3.84 6.42
N ALA A 83 16.39 -3.38 5.22
CA ALA A 83 16.65 -2.00 4.79
C ALA A 83 15.83 -0.97 5.57
N TYR A 84 14.60 -1.31 5.94
CA TYR A 84 13.77 -0.48 6.78
C TYR A 84 14.28 -0.46 8.22
N ALA A 85 14.61 -1.63 8.79
CA ALA A 85 15.17 -1.78 10.13
C ALA A 85 16.48 -1.00 10.31
N SER A 86 17.35 -1.02 9.30
CA SER A 86 18.62 -0.30 9.27
C SER A 86 18.48 1.18 8.91
N LYS A 87 17.25 1.70 8.78
CA LYS A 87 16.94 3.09 8.39
C LYS A 87 17.55 3.52 7.04
N ARG A 88 17.92 2.57 6.18
CA ARG A 88 18.37 2.85 4.80
C ARG A 88 17.21 3.24 3.90
N LEU A 89 16.00 2.81 4.25
CA LEU A 89 14.75 3.17 3.58
C LEU A 89 13.88 4.01 4.52
N HIS A 90 13.45 5.19 4.06
CA HIS A 90 12.60 6.08 4.84
C HIS A 90 11.11 5.69 4.70
N ALA A 91 10.32 5.95 5.75
CA ALA A 91 8.89 5.62 5.79
C ALA A 91 8.08 6.27 4.66
N LEU A 92 8.44 7.50 4.26
CA LEU A 92 7.77 8.21 3.16
C LEU A 92 8.02 7.53 1.81
N ASP A 93 9.25 7.10 1.56
CA ASP A 93 9.63 6.43 0.31
C ASP A 93 8.94 5.08 0.20
N LEU A 94 8.94 4.31 1.30
CA LEU A 94 8.20 3.06 1.41
C LEU A 94 6.71 3.26 1.09
N LYS A 95 6.05 4.21 1.74
CA LYS A 95 4.62 4.52 1.49
C LYS A 95 4.35 4.86 0.04
N ASN A 96 5.16 5.72 -0.57
CA ASN A 96 4.97 6.13 -1.95
C ASN A 96 5.13 4.95 -2.92
N ALA A 97 6.15 4.12 -2.72
CA ALA A 97 6.37 2.93 -3.53
C ALA A 97 5.23 1.91 -3.35
N VAL A 98 4.82 1.62 -2.11
CA VAL A 98 3.69 0.72 -1.84
C VAL A 98 2.40 1.22 -2.50
N ALA A 99 2.11 2.52 -2.43
CA ALA A 99 0.95 3.11 -3.12
C ALA A 99 1.00 2.90 -4.64
N LEU A 100 2.17 3.06 -5.26
CA LEU A 100 2.35 2.88 -6.70
C LEU A 100 2.12 1.43 -7.12
N TYR A 101 2.63 0.46 -6.36
CA TYR A 101 2.41 -0.95 -6.64
C TYR A 101 0.96 -1.38 -6.42
N LEU A 102 0.32 -0.92 -5.34
CA LEU A 102 -1.11 -1.14 -5.14
C LEU A 102 -1.94 -0.58 -6.29
N ASN A 103 -1.58 0.60 -6.81
CA ASN A 103 -2.26 1.18 -7.95
C ASN A 103 -2.18 0.30 -9.20
N LYS A 104 -1.00 -0.31 -9.47
CA LYS A 104 -0.83 -1.27 -10.57
C LYS A 104 -1.68 -2.53 -10.40
N ILE A 105 -1.80 -3.05 -9.18
CA ILE A 105 -2.65 -4.22 -8.90
C ILE A 105 -4.13 -3.89 -9.12
N VAL A 106 -4.54 -2.68 -8.75
CA VAL A 106 -5.94 -2.24 -8.80
C VAL A 106 -6.34 -1.70 -10.18
N GLU A 107 -5.38 -1.31 -11.02
CA GLU A 107 -5.59 -0.81 -12.39
C GLU A 107 -6.48 -1.71 -13.27
N PRO A 108 -6.20 -3.02 -13.45
CA PRO A 108 -7.04 -3.88 -14.30
C PRO A 108 -8.47 -4.01 -13.78
N VAL A 109 -8.65 -3.94 -12.46
CA VAL A 109 -9.97 -3.96 -11.82
C VAL A 109 -10.73 -2.68 -12.14
N ARG A 110 -10.07 -1.52 -12.06
CA ARG A 110 -10.66 -0.22 -12.42
C ARG A 110 -11.06 -0.15 -13.88
N GLU A 111 -10.21 -0.64 -14.78
CA GLU A 111 -10.54 -0.70 -16.21
C GLU A 111 -11.75 -1.59 -16.48
N TYR A 112 -11.84 -2.75 -15.81
CA TYR A 112 -12.99 -3.64 -15.92
C TYR A 112 -14.31 -2.96 -15.51
N PHE A 113 -14.30 -2.17 -14.43
CA PHE A 113 -15.49 -1.47 -13.93
C PHE A 113 -15.83 -0.18 -14.69
N LYS A 114 -14.85 0.46 -15.33
CA LYS A 114 -15.06 1.70 -16.11
C LYS A 114 -16.10 1.52 -17.22
N ASN A 115 -16.19 0.32 -17.78
CA ASN A 115 -17.12 -0.02 -18.86
C ASN A 115 -18.46 -0.62 -18.36
N ARG A 116 -18.67 -0.76 -17.04
CA ARG A 116 -19.89 -1.34 -16.44
C ARG A 116 -20.42 -0.49 -15.29
N LYS A 117 -20.99 0.68 -15.62
CA LYS A 117 -21.55 1.65 -14.66
C LYS A 117 -22.56 1.04 -13.68
N GLU A 118 -23.33 0.05 -14.13
CA GLU A 118 -24.34 -0.65 -13.31
C GLU A 118 -23.73 -1.33 -12.07
N ILE A 119 -22.49 -1.85 -12.16
CA ILE A 119 -21.83 -2.53 -11.04
C ILE A 119 -21.20 -1.52 -10.08
N MET A 120 -20.70 -0.39 -10.59
CA MET A 120 -20.22 0.71 -9.74
C MET A 120 -21.33 1.27 -8.85
N GLU A 121 -22.55 1.41 -9.37
CA GLU A 121 -23.70 1.92 -8.59
C GLU A 121 -24.07 0.99 -7.43
N VAL A 122 -23.95 -0.33 -7.61
CA VAL A 122 -24.18 -1.31 -6.54
C VAL A 122 -23.09 -1.25 -5.48
N LEU A 123 -21.83 -1.07 -5.89
CA LEU A 123 -20.68 -0.97 -4.98
C LEU A 123 -20.69 0.32 -4.16
N ALA A 124 -21.13 1.44 -4.75
CA ALA A 124 -21.26 2.72 -4.05
C ALA A 124 -22.37 2.68 -2.97
N LYS A 125 -23.42 1.88 -3.17
CA LYS A 125 -24.53 1.72 -2.21
C LYS A 125 -24.17 0.86 -0.98
N GLN A 126 -23.02 0.19 -0.97
CA GLN A 126 -22.56 -0.67 0.14
C GLN A 126 -21.47 -0.03 1.02
N GLN A 127 -21.23 1.28 0.86
CA GLN A 127 -20.31 2.05 1.70
C GLN A 127 -21.03 2.69 2.88
#